data_AF-A0A1E1WXV2-F1
#
_entry.id   AF-A0A1E1WXV2-F1
#
_cell.length_a   1.000
_cell.length_b   1.000
_cell.length_c   1.000
_cell.angle_alpha   90.00
_cell.angle_beta   90.00
_cell.angle_gamma   90.00
#
_symmetry.space_group_name_H-M   'P 1'
#
loop_
_entity.id
_entity.type
_entity.pdbx_description
1 polymer ?
#
loop_
_entity_poly.entity_id
_entity_poly.type
_entity_poly.pdbx_seq_one_letter_code
_entity_poly.pdbx_strand_id
1 'polypeptide(L)'
;KLHVSTMLSSFRLCVPSDMKRRPRSLQFLEQWKAVEYRNFLLYYGPLVLKGNLERKFYDHFMKLSVAVAILVCPDYAVHNVDLAERLLQEFVAEAGSLYGKGIYVYNVHSLLHLADDVRRFGPLDDFSA
;
A
#
# COMPACT_ATOMS: atom_id res chain seq x y z
N LYS A 1 -1.49 2.42 -18.02
CA LYS A 1 -1.15 0.99 -17.75
C LYS A 1 0.18 0.56 -18.40
N LEU A 2 0.34 0.68 -19.73
CA LEU A 2 1.58 0.24 -20.42
C LEU A 2 2.86 0.93 -19.93
N HIS A 3 2.84 2.26 -19.74
CA HIS A 3 4.00 3.01 -19.25
C HIS A 3 4.46 2.57 -17.85
N VAL A 4 3.51 2.42 -16.90
CA VAL A 4 3.79 1.94 -15.54
C VAL A 4 4.40 0.53 -15.56
N SER A 5 3.90 -0.36 -16.43
CA SER A 5 4.48 -1.69 -16.62
C SER A 5 5.94 -1.64 -17.10
N THR A 6 6.28 -0.72 -17.99
CA THR A 6 7.65 -0.50 -18.45
C THR A 6 8.56 -0.02 -17.31
N MET A 7 8.11 0.95 -16.50
CA MET A 7 8.85 1.45 -15.34
C MET A 7 9.11 0.35 -14.30
N LEU A 8 8.09 -0.47 -13.99
CA LEU A 8 8.26 -1.63 -13.11
C LEU A 8 9.27 -2.63 -13.67
N SER A 9 9.29 -2.80 -15.00
CA SER A 9 10.22 -3.72 -15.66
C SER A 9 11.66 -3.21 -15.61
N SER A 10 11.90 -1.89 -15.69
CA SER A 10 13.24 -1.32 -15.53
C SER A 10 13.81 -1.50 -14.12
N PHE A 11 12.95 -1.49 -13.09
CA PHE A 11 13.40 -1.70 -11.70
C PHE A 11 13.87 -3.12 -11.41
N ARG A 12 13.56 -4.11 -12.28
CA ARG A 12 13.98 -5.51 -12.10
C ARG A 12 15.50 -5.71 -12.00
N LEU A 13 16.28 -4.76 -12.51
CA LEU A 13 17.75 -4.78 -12.47
C LEU A 13 18.33 -4.20 -11.17
N CYS A 14 17.53 -3.45 -10.41
CA CYS A 14 17.96 -2.73 -9.20
C CYS A 14 17.29 -3.28 -7.94
N VAL A 15 16.78 -4.52 -7.99
CA VAL A 15 16.11 -5.15 -6.84
C VAL A 15 17.15 -5.69 -5.87
N PRO A 16 17.11 -5.27 -4.59
CA PRO A 16 17.96 -5.83 -3.55
C PRO A 16 17.81 -7.36 -3.42
N SER A 17 18.88 -8.05 -3.02
CA SER A 17 18.91 -9.52 -2.95
C SER A 17 17.99 -10.11 -1.87
N ASP A 18 17.68 -9.34 -0.83
CA ASP A 18 16.73 -9.64 0.24
C ASP A 18 15.26 -9.59 -0.22
N MET A 19 14.96 -8.91 -1.33
CA MET A 19 13.64 -8.93 -1.95
C MET A 19 13.42 -10.21 -2.78
N LYS A 20 12.71 -11.18 -2.20
CA LYS A 20 12.42 -12.50 -2.81
C LYS A 20 11.72 -12.46 -4.18
N ARG A 21 11.09 -11.35 -4.57
CA ARG A 21 10.36 -11.20 -5.83
C ARG A 21 10.67 -9.88 -6.50
N ARG A 22 11.04 -9.95 -7.78
CA ARG A 22 11.25 -8.78 -8.65
C ARG A 22 9.89 -8.22 -9.11
N PRO A 23 9.78 -6.89 -9.34
CA PRO A 23 8.55 -6.29 -9.84
C PRO A 23 8.17 -6.89 -11.19
N ARG A 24 6.87 -7.18 -11.35
CA ARG A 24 6.28 -7.67 -12.60
C ARG A 24 5.44 -6.57 -13.24
N SER A 25 5.19 -6.71 -14.54
CA SER A 25 4.25 -5.85 -15.25
C SER A 25 2.85 -5.92 -14.64
N LEU A 26 2.11 -4.80 -14.68
CA LEU A 26 0.69 -4.74 -14.30
C LEU A 26 -0.21 -5.64 -15.18
N GLN A 27 0.29 -6.16 -16.30
CA GLN A 27 -0.44 -7.16 -17.09
C GLN A 27 -0.66 -8.47 -16.32
N PHE A 28 0.21 -8.78 -15.36
CA PHE A 28 0.12 -9.97 -14.51
C PHE A 28 -0.48 -9.65 -13.15
N LEU A 29 -1.12 -8.49 -12.97
CA LEU A 29 -1.59 -8.02 -11.66
C LEU A 29 -2.45 -9.07 -10.95
N GLU A 30 -3.38 -9.71 -11.65
CA GLU A 30 -4.25 -10.77 -11.11
C GLU A 30 -3.47 -12.00 -10.61
N GLN A 31 -2.25 -12.21 -11.09
CA GLN A 31 -1.37 -13.31 -10.70
C GLN A 31 -0.32 -12.91 -9.66
N TRP A 32 -0.33 -11.65 -9.19
CA TRP A 32 0.57 -11.21 -8.14
C TRP A 32 0.28 -11.95 -6.84
N LYS A 33 1.33 -12.30 -6.11
CA LYS A 33 1.24 -12.84 -4.76
C LYS A 33 1.28 -11.70 -3.74
N ALA A 34 0.89 -11.97 -2.50
CA ALA A 34 0.84 -10.98 -1.42
C ALA A 34 2.13 -10.15 -1.30
N VAL A 35 3.31 -10.77 -1.39
CA VAL A 35 4.60 -10.07 -1.33
C VAL A 35 4.79 -9.04 -2.45
N GLU A 36 4.22 -9.28 -3.63
CA GLU A 36 4.34 -8.33 -4.76
C GLU A 36 3.40 -7.15 -4.58
N TYR A 37 2.19 -7.40 -4.07
CA TYR A 37 1.29 -6.33 -3.65
C TYR A 37 1.91 -5.48 -2.53
N ARG A 38 2.52 -6.11 -1.52
CA ARG A 38 3.23 -5.42 -0.44
C ARG A 38 4.37 -4.57 -1.00
N ASN A 39 5.23 -5.14 -1.85
CA ASN A 39 6.35 -4.40 -2.43
C ASN A 39 5.89 -3.25 -3.32
N PHE A 40 4.79 -3.43 -4.06
CA PHE A 40 4.19 -2.37 -4.84
C PHE A 40 3.63 -1.27 -3.93
N LEU A 41 2.89 -1.62 -2.88
CA LEU A 41 2.32 -0.65 -1.95
C LEU A 41 3.40 0.19 -1.25
N LEU A 42 4.47 -0.43 -0.79
CA LEU A 42 5.50 0.22 0.04
C LEU A 42 6.59 0.93 -0.77
N TYR A 43 6.99 0.40 -1.93
CA TYR A 43 8.20 0.87 -2.61
C TYR A 43 7.94 1.31 -4.05
N TYR A 44 7.40 0.43 -4.89
CA TYR A 44 7.32 0.71 -6.33
C TYR A 44 6.18 1.65 -6.70
N GLY A 45 5.01 1.47 -6.10
CA GLY A 45 3.79 2.23 -6.36
C GLY A 45 3.98 3.74 -6.20
N PRO A 46 4.51 4.23 -5.06
CA PRO A 46 4.77 5.66 -4.87
C PRO A 46 5.60 6.30 -5.99
N LEU A 47 6.55 5.56 -6.56
CA LEU A 47 7.42 6.01 -7.64
C LEU A 47 6.74 5.95 -9.00
N VAL A 48 6.17 4.79 -9.37
CA VAL A 48 5.65 4.57 -10.72
C VAL A 48 4.29 5.23 -10.96
N LEU A 49 3.51 5.47 -9.91
CA LEU A 49 2.21 6.12 -10.02
C LEU A 49 2.30 7.65 -10.05
N LYS A 50 3.39 8.23 -9.52
CA LYS A 50 3.59 9.68 -9.50
C LYS A 50 3.67 10.23 -10.92
N GLY A 51 2.78 11.16 -11.26
CA GLY A 51 2.66 11.73 -12.60
C GLY A 51 2.01 10.81 -13.65
N ASN A 52 1.74 9.55 -13.32
CA ASN A 52 1.07 8.56 -14.19
C ASN A 52 -0.38 8.26 -13.79
N LEU A 53 -0.82 8.86 -12.68
CA LEU A 53 -2.16 8.71 -12.13
C LEU A 53 -2.70 10.12 -11.82
N GLU A 54 -4.01 10.33 -12.01
CA GLU A 54 -4.64 11.60 -11.63
C GLU A 54 -4.37 11.88 -10.14
N ARG A 55 -4.07 13.13 -9.81
CA ARG A 55 -3.61 13.55 -8.50
C ARG A 55 -4.49 13.01 -7.36
N LYS A 56 -5.81 13.09 -7.48
CA LYS A 56 -6.74 12.61 -6.45
C LYS A 56 -6.57 11.11 -6.13
N PHE A 57 -6.34 10.28 -7.13
CA PHE A 57 -6.12 8.84 -6.92
C PHE A 57 -4.72 8.53 -6.43
N TYR A 58 -3.72 9.33 -6.84
CA TYR A 58 -2.37 9.21 -6.31
C TYR A 58 -2.31 9.58 -4.83
N ASP A 59 -2.88 10.73 -4.46
CA ASP A 59 -2.94 11.19 -3.07
C ASP A 59 -3.69 10.17 -2.21
N HIS A 60 -4.80 9.62 -2.71
CA HIS A 60 -5.52 8.52 -2.06
C HIS A 60 -4.66 7.26 -1.89
N PHE A 61 -3.95 6.80 -2.94
CA PHE A 61 -3.02 5.68 -2.83
C PHE A 61 -1.91 5.94 -1.80
N MET A 62 -1.39 7.16 -1.76
CA MET A 62 -0.32 7.54 -0.83
C MET A 62 -0.77 7.49 0.63
N LYS A 63 -2.03 7.79 0.95
CA LYS A 63 -2.57 7.61 2.32
C LYS A 63 -2.38 6.18 2.80
N LEU A 64 -2.79 5.20 1.98
CA LEU A 64 -2.62 3.78 2.30
C LEU A 64 -1.13 3.38 2.37
N SER A 65 -0.34 3.81 1.37
CA SER A 65 1.10 3.49 1.31
C SER A 65 1.85 3.97 2.55
N VAL A 66 1.64 5.22 2.96
CA VAL A 66 2.29 5.82 4.13
C VAL A 66 1.79 5.18 5.42
N ALA A 67 0.47 4.98 5.56
CA ALA A 67 -0.08 4.33 6.75
C ALA A 67 0.51 2.94 6.96
N VAL A 68 0.54 2.10 5.93
CA VAL A 68 1.11 0.75 6.04
C VAL A 68 2.63 0.80 6.27
N ALA A 69 3.36 1.75 5.66
CA ALA A 69 4.78 1.92 5.91
C ALA A 69 5.09 2.27 7.38
N ILE A 70 4.25 3.09 8.02
CA ILE A 70 4.34 3.38 9.45
C ILE A 70 4.07 2.11 10.27
N LEU A 71 2.98 1.41 9.98
CA LEU A 71 2.53 0.25 10.77
C LEU A 71 3.43 -0.98 10.66
N VAL A 72 4.20 -1.11 9.58
CA VAL A 72 5.18 -2.19 9.38
C VAL A 72 6.52 -1.89 10.07
N CYS A 73 6.91 -0.64 10.21
CA CYS A 73 8.21 -0.27 10.78
C CYS A 73 8.10 -0.12 12.30
N PRO A 74 8.84 -0.90 13.11
CA PRO A 74 8.75 -0.84 14.56
C PRO A 74 8.98 0.58 15.12
N ASP A 75 10.03 1.24 14.65
CA ASP A 75 10.41 2.58 15.12
C ASP A 75 9.34 3.63 14.76
N TYR A 76 8.73 3.52 13.58
CA TYR A 76 7.69 4.46 13.18
C TYR A 76 6.36 4.17 13.86
N ALA A 77 5.99 2.90 14.03
CA ALA A 77 4.74 2.48 14.66
C ALA A 77 4.63 3.05 16.08
N VAL A 78 5.70 2.97 16.88
CA VAL A 78 5.73 3.48 18.28
C VAL A 78 5.37 4.96 18.36
N HIS A 79 5.78 5.77 17.38
CA HIS A 79 5.62 7.23 17.44
C HIS A 79 4.50 7.78 16.56
N ASN A 80 4.07 7.04 15.54
CA ASN A 80 3.20 7.55 14.47
C ASN A 80 1.96 6.69 14.22
N VAL A 81 1.63 5.72 15.07
CA VAL A 81 0.43 4.88 14.89
C VAL A 81 -0.85 5.72 14.77
N ASP A 82 -0.97 6.82 15.51
CA ASP A 82 -2.12 7.73 15.44
C ASP A 82 -2.21 8.47 14.08
N LEU A 83 -1.06 8.73 13.45
CA LEU A 83 -1.02 9.27 12.09
C LEU A 83 -1.47 8.21 11.08
N ALA A 84 -0.98 6.98 11.21
CA ALA A 84 -1.41 5.88 10.35
C ALA A 84 -2.92 5.63 10.46
N GLU A 85 -3.47 5.66 11.67
CA GLU A 85 -4.91 5.52 11.89
C GLU A 85 -5.71 6.59 11.14
N ARG A 86 -5.33 7.87 11.29
CA ARG A 86 -6.01 8.97 10.59
C ARG A 86 -5.93 8.81 9.07
N LEU A 87 -4.78 8.42 8.54
CA LEU A 87 -4.60 8.19 7.11
C LEU A 87 -5.50 7.05 6.59
N LEU A 88 -5.68 5.97 7.38
CA LEU A 88 -6.56 4.86 7.03
C LEU A 88 -8.03 5.27 7.10
N GLN A 89 -8.43 6.05 8.11
CA GLN A 89 -9.77 6.61 8.21
C GLN A 89 -10.12 7.50 6.99
N GLU A 90 -9.20 8.40 6.61
CA GLU A 90 -9.36 9.24 5.42
C GLU A 90 -9.44 8.41 4.13
N PHE A 91 -8.58 7.40 3.97
CA PHE A 91 -8.62 6.48 2.84
C PHE A 91 -9.97 5.78 2.71
N VAL A 92 -10.50 5.22 3.80
CA VAL A 92 -11.79 4.52 3.78
C VAL A 92 -12.94 5.48 3.49
N ALA A 93 -12.91 6.70 4.03
CA ALA A 93 -13.93 7.72 3.82
C ALA A 93 -13.97 8.21 2.36
N GLU A 94 -12.82 8.38 1.72
CA GLU A 94 -12.72 8.89 0.34
C GLU A 94 -13.00 7.82 -0.72
N ALA A 95 -12.76 6.54 -0.43
CA ALA A 95 -12.83 5.43 -1.39
C ALA A 95 -14.16 5.37 -2.17
N GLY A 96 -15.29 5.53 -1.49
CA GLY A 96 -16.61 5.48 -2.11
C GLY A 96 -16.86 6.62 -3.11
N SER A 97 -16.27 7.79 -2.86
CA SER A 97 -16.39 8.96 -3.75
C SER A 97 -15.49 8.85 -4.98
N LEU A 98 -14.29 8.25 -4.81
CA LEU A 98 -13.28 8.16 -5.86
C LEU A 98 -13.56 7.02 -6.83
N TYR A 99 -14.00 5.87 -6.32
CA TYR A 99 -14.14 4.66 -7.13
C TYR A 99 -15.58 4.16 -7.25
N GLY A 100 -16.54 4.80 -6.57
CA GLY A 100 -17.96 4.48 -6.61
C GLY A 100 -18.45 3.72 -5.38
N LYS A 101 -19.77 3.81 -5.11
CA LYS A 101 -20.42 3.31 -3.89
C LYS A 101 -20.37 1.77 -3.72
N GLY A 102 -19.93 1.02 -4.73
CA GLY A 102 -19.80 -0.45 -4.68
C GLY A 102 -18.48 -0.96 -4.09
N ILE A 103 -17.56 -0.06 -3.71
CA ILE A 103 -16.20 -0.43 -3.24
C ILE A 103 -16.08 -0.65 -1.73
N TYR A 104 -17.19 -0.58 -0.98
CA TYR A 104 -17.23 -1.05 0.40
C TYR A 104 -17.20 -2.58 0.44
N VAL A 105 -16.09 -3.16 0.01
CA VAL A 105 -15.74 -4.55 0.24
C VAL A 105 -15.26 -4.63 1.68
N TYR A 106 -15.69 -5.65 2.42
CA TYR A 106 -15.27 -5.93 3.80
C TYR A 106 -13.79 -5.60 4.08
N ASN A 107 -12.90 -5.97 3.17
CA ASN A 107 -11.45 -5.73 3.25
C ASN A 107 -11.05 -4.25 3.41
N VAL A 108 -11.80 -3.31 2.82
CA VAL A 108 -11.52 -1.87 2.96
C VAL A 108 -11.89 -1.39 4.36
N HIS A 109 -12.96 -1.92 4.94
CA HIS A 109 -13.36 -1.58 6.31
C HIS A 109 -12.37 -2.14 7.34
N SER A 110 -11.86 -3.36 7.14
CA SER A 110 -10.86 -3.98 8.01
C SER A 110 -9.61 -3.13 8.21
N LEU A 111 -9.27 -2.25 7.26
CA LEU A 111 -8.15 -1.32 7.38
C LEU A 111 -8.27 -0.42 8.61
N LEU A 112 -9.48 -0.09 9.06
CA LEU A 112 -9.70 0.78 10.21
C LEU A 112 -9.20 0.18 11.53
N HIS A 113 -9.04 -1.14 11.60
CA HIS A 113 -8.63 -1.85 12.81
C HIS A 113 -7.12 -2.07 12.90
N LEU A 114 -6.37 -1.89 11.80
CA LEU A 114 -4.94 -2.20 11.75
C LEU A 114 -4.12 -1.40 12.76
N ALA A 115 -4.49 -0.14 13.02
CA ALA A 115 -3.79 0.66 14.02
C ALA A 115 -3.96 0.10 15.44
N ASP A 116 -5.16 -0.35 15.79
CA ASP A 116 -5.44 -0.97 17.10
C ASP A 116 -4.75 -2.33 17.23
N ASP A 117 -4.75 -3.12 16.16
CA ASP A 117 -4.02 -4.39 16.13
C ASP A 117 -2.52 -4.15 16.34
N VAL A 118 -1.94 -3.12 15.70
CA VAL A 118 -0.53 -2.79 15.90
C VAL A 118 -0.23 -2.30 17.31
N ARG A 119 -1.11 -1.49 17.92
CA ARG A 119 -0.98 -1.09 19.33
C ARG A 119 -0.99 -2.29 20.26
N ARG A 120 -1.74 -3.34 19.92
CA ARG A 120 -1.96 -4.52 20.77
C ARG A 120 -0.91 -5.61 20.58
N PHE A 121 -0.49 -5.85 19.34
CA PHE A 121 0.31 -7.02 18.96
C PHE A 121 1.72 -6.66 18.46
N GLY A 122 2.01 -5.37 18.28
CA GLY A 122 3.27 -4.91 17.69
C GLY A 122 3.15 -4.67 16.18
N PRO A 123 4.26 -4.45 15.46
CA PRO A 123 4.26 -4.12 14.03
C PRO A 123 3.58 -5.18 13.13
N LEU A 124 3.06 -4.76 11.98
CA LEU A 124 2.29 -5.64 11.06
C LEU A 124 3.04 -6.88 10.57
N ASP A 125 4.37 -6.84 10.49
CA ASP A 125 5.14 -8.02 10.05
C ASP A 125 5.25 -9.09 11.16
N ASP A 126 4.85 -8.79 12.40
CA ASP A 126 4.92 -9.70 13.55
C ASP A 126 3.63 -10.53 13.76
N PHE A 127 2.56 -10.24 13.01
CA PHE A 127 1.28 -10.95 13.10
C PHE A 127 0.54 -11.02 11.77
N SER A 128 -0.45 -11.91 11.68
CA SER A 128 -1.37 -11.98 10.54
C SER A 128 -2.69 -11.31 10.93
N ALA A 129 -2.99 -10.15 10.32
CA ALA A 129 -4.25 -9.42 10.47
C ALA A 129 -5.33 -9.90 9.48
#